data_AF-A0A368H7Z4-F1
#
_entry.id   AF-A0A368H7Z4-F1
#
_cell.length_a   1.000
_cell.length_b   1.000
_cell.length_c   1.000
_cell.angle_alpha   90.00
_cell.angle_beta   90.00
_cell.angle_gamma   90.00
#
_symmetry.space_group_name_H-M   'P 1'
#
loop_
_entity.id
_entity.type
_entity.pdbx_description
1 polymer ?
#
loop_
_entity_poly.entity_id
_entity_poly.type
_entity_poly.pdbx_seq_one_letter_code
_entity_poly.pdbx_strand_id
1 'polypeptide(L)' 'MARQRAERWGVPYVETSAKRRENVDKVFYDLMREIKRRKGGPMGASAAGLDHSQVGGKKKGGIKKLCTIL' A
#
# COMPACT_ATOMS: atom_id res chain seq x y z
N MET A 1 19.65 13.52 -10.52
CA MET A 1 20.21 13.14 -9.20
C MET A 1 19.16 13.26 -8.08
N ALA A 2 17.99 12.63 -8.24
CA ALA A 2 16.94 12.63 -7.21
C ALA A 2 16.77 11.23 -6.60
N ARG A 3 16.76 10.20 -7.46
CA ARG A 3 16.74 8.78 -7.07
C ARG A 3 17.88 8.39 -6.13
N GLN A 4 19.13 8.73 -6.46
CA GLN A 4 20.29 8.48 -5.57
C GLN A 4 20.18 9.14 -4.19
N ARG A 5 19.59 10.34 -4.13
CA ARG A 5 19.38 11.03 -2.84
C ARG A 5 18.31 10.34 -2.01
N ALA A 6 17.24 9.89 -2.67
CA ALA A 6 16.18 9.11 -2.04
C ALA A 6 16.69 7.75 -1.53
N GLU A 7 17.55 7.06 -2.29
CA GLU A 7 18.22 5.83 -1.86
C GLU A 7 19.06 6.05 -0.61
N ARG A 8 19.83 7.15 -0.56
CA ARG A 8 20.62 7.50 0.64
C ARG A 8 19.75 7.74 1.87
N TRP A 9 18.57 8.33 1.69
CA TRP A 9 17.62 8.57 2.79
C TRP A 9 16.72 7.36 3.09
N GLY A 10 16.78 6.31 2.27
CA GLY A 10 15.89 5.15 2.39
C GLY A 10 14.42 5.49 2.15
N VAL A 11 14.13 6.51 1.35
CA VAL A 11 12.74 6.93 1.04
C VAL A 11 12.36 6.55 -0.39
N PRO A 12 11.10 6.15 -0.63
CA PRO A 12 10.63 5.84 -1.97
C PRO A 12 10.58 7.10 -2.85
N TYR A 13 11.04 6.97 -4.10
CA TYR A 13 11.05 8.04 -5.09
C TYR A 13 10.22 7.64 -6.31
N VAL A 14 9.35 8.55 -6.75
CA VAL A 14 8.51 8.39 -7.94
C VAL A 14 8.45 9.72 -8.67
N GLU A 15 8.72 9.71 -9.97
CA GLU A 15 8.52 10.88 -10.83
C GLU A 15 7.02 11.03 -11.13
N THR A 16 6.51 12.26 -11.05
CA THR A 16 5.08 12.56 -11.24
C THR A 16 4.90 13.81 -12.10
N SER A 17 3.79 13.86 -12.84
CA SER A 17 3.38 15.06 -13.57
C SER A 17 1.96 15.43 -13.18
N ALA A 18 1.81 16.46 -12.34
CA ALA A 18 0.49 16.95 -11.91
C ALA A 18 -0.36 17.42 -13.10
N LYS A 19 0.27 18.07 -14.10
CA LYS A 19 -0.41 18.58 -15.30
C LYS A 19 -1.00 17.46 -16.16
N ARG A 20 -0.31 16.32 -16.26
CA ARG A 20 -0.75 15.14 -17.01
C ARG A 20 -1.42 14.08 -16.13
N ARG A 21 -1.55 14.34 -14.84
CA ARG A 21 -2.04 13.42 -13.81
C ARG A 21 -1.28 12.08 -13.79
N GLU A 22 -0.03 12.07 -14.25
CA GLU A 22 0.79 10.87 -14.28
C GLU A 22 1.37 10.60 -12.89
N ASN A 23 1.17 9.37 -12.42
CA ASN A 23 1.69 8.84 -11.15
C ASN A 23 1.21 9.59 -9.89
N VAL A 24 0.33 10.58 -10.02
CA VAL A 24 -0.24 11.36 -8.91
C VAL A 24 -1.07 10.46 -8.00
N ASP A 25 -2.02 9.72 -8.59
CA ASP A 25 -2.90 8.83 -7.85
C ASP A 25 -2.09 7.71 -7.18
N LYS A 26 -1.09 7.16 -7.88
CA LYS A 26 -0.20 6.12 -7.35
C LYS A 26 0.54 6.58 -6.10
N VAL A 27 1.21 7.74 -6.14
CA VAL A 27 1.97 8.26 -5.00
C VAL A 27 1.06 8.55 -3.81
N PHE A 28 -0.15 9.06 -4.07
CA PHE A 28 -1.14 9.29 -3.02
C PHE A 28 -1.55 8.01 -2.30
N TYR A 29 -1.88 6.95 -3.05
CA TYR A 29 -2.26 5.66 -2.46
C TYR A 29 -1.10 4.95 -1.77
N ASP A 30 0.11 5.03 -2.34
CA ASP A 30 1.31 4.47 -1.74
C ASP A 30 1.59 5.13 -0.38
N LEU A 31 1.48 6.46 -0.29
CA LEU A 31 1.66 7.19 0.96
C LEU A 31 0.59 6.84 2.01
N MET A 32 -0.69 6.80 1.64
CA MET A 32 -1.75 6.45 2.59
C MET A 32 -1.63 5.00 3.08
N ARG A 33 -1.23 4.08 2.21
CA ARG A 33 -0.95 2.69 2.57
C ARG A 33 0.25 2.60 3.51
N GLU A 34 1.29 3.39 3.28
CA GLU A 34 2.47 3.51 4.16
C GLU A 34 2.07 3.95 5.56
N ILE A 35 1.27 5.02 5.65
CA ILE A 35 0.79 5.56 6.93
C ILE A 35 -0.06 4.52 7.66
N LYS A 36 -0.99 3.85 6.96
CA LYS A 36 -1.81 2.78 7.56
C LYS A 36 -0.98 1.60 8.05
N ARG A 37 0.05 1.20 7.29
CA ARG A 37 0.97 0.12 7.68
C ARG A 37 1.79 0.50 8.90
N ARG A 38 2.28 1.74 8.96
CA ARG A 38 3.10 2.23 10.08
C ARG A 38 2.28 2.51 11.34
N LYS A 39 1.06 3.02 11.19
CA LYS A 39 0.16 3.29 12.33
C LYS A 39 -0.47 1.99 12.86
N GLY A 40 -0.43 0.91 12.09
CA GLY A 40 -1.29 -0.25 12.32
C GLY A 40 -2.76 0.17 12.16
N GLY A 41 -3.68 -0.78 12.09
CA GLY A 41 -5.08 -0.46 12.41
C GLY A 41 -5.19 0.12 13.84
N PRO A 42 -6.39 0.53 14.29
CA PRO A 42 -6.58 0.79 15.71
C PRO A 42 -6.06 -0.44 16.48
N MET A 43 -5.03 -0.23 17.30
CA MET A 43 -4.24 -1.22 18.04
C MET A 43 -3.18 -2.01 17.22
N GLY A 44 -1.95 -1.52 17.36
CA GLY A 44 -0.72 -2.28 17.64
C GLY A 44 -0.58 -3.70 17.12
N ALA A 45 0.24 -3.86 16.08
CA ALA A 45 1.08 -5.03 15.91
C ALA A 45 2.25 -4.67 15.00
N SER A 46 3.42 -4.50 15.59
CA SER A 46 4.70 -4.51 14.87
C SER A 46 4.87 -5.84 14.15
N ALA A 47 5.01 -5.85 12.82
CA ALA A 47 5.82 -6.84 12.11
C ALA A 47 6.01 -6.46 10.63
N ALA A 48 7.28 -6.28 10.29
CA ALA A 48 7.95 -6.77 9.08
C ALA A 48 7.53 -6.25 7.69
N GLY A 49 8.56 -5.87 6.93
CA GLY A 49 8.71 -6.37 5.57
C GLY A 49 8.51 -5.34 4.49
N LEU A 50 9.62 -4.77 4.04
CA LEU A 50 9.80 -4.33 2.66
C LEU A 50 9.57 -5.54 1.74
N ASP A 51 8.44 -5.60 1.05
CA ASP A 51 8.29 -6.36 -0.19
C ASP A 51 7.57 -5.47 -1.20
N HIS A 52 8.30 -5.03 -2.22
CA HIS A 52 7.73 -4.47 -3.43
C HIS A 52 7.62 -5.61 -4.45
N SER A 53 6.79 -6.61 -4.16
CA SER A 53 6.34 -7.56 -5.17
C SER A 53 4.86 -7.35 -5.40
N GLN A 54 4.53 -6.97 -6.64
CA GLN A 54 3.23 -7.26 -7.21
C GLN A 54 2.93 -8.75 -7.02
N VAL A 55 2.03 -9.10 -6.09
CA VAL A 55 1.35 -10.40 -6.12
C VAL A 55 -0.14 -10.16 -5.90
N GLY A 56 -0.88 -10.18 -7.02
CA GLY A 56 -2.32 -10.33 -7.01
C GLY A 56 -2.69 -11.73 -6.50
N GLY A 57 -2.98 -11.86 -5.21
CA GLY A 57 -3.51 -13.08 -4.60
C GLY A 57 -5.00 -12.93 -4.30
N LYS A 58 -5.85 -13.41 -5.22
CA LYS A 58 -7.32 -13.43 -5.08
C LYS A 58 -7.71 -14.44 -3.98
N LYS A 59 -7.89 -14.00 -2.73
CA LYS A 59 -8.50 -14.83 -1.66
C LYS A 59 -9.98 -15.07 -1.99
N LYS A 60 -10.30 -16.25 -2.52
CA LYS A 60 -11.69 -16.72 -2.65
C LYS A 60 -12.26 -16.88 -1.23
N GLY A 61 -13.17 -15.98 -0.85
CA GLY A 61 -13.88 -16.04 0.42
C GLY A 61 -14.75 -17.29 0.51
N GLY A 62 -14.65 -18.00 1.62
CA GLY A 62 -15.49 -19.16 1.93
C GLY A 62 -16.97 -18.80 1.94
N ILE A 63 -17.79 -19.75 1.49
CA ILE A 63 -19.24 -19.65 1.38
C ILE A 63 -19.82 -19.45 2.80
N LYS A 64 -20.35 -18.25 3.07
CA LYS A 64 -21.09 -17.99 4.30
C LYS A 64 -22.44 -18.69 4.17
N LYS A 65 -22.68 -19.70 5.00
CA LYS A 65 -23.94 -20.46 5.00
C LYS A 65 -25.09 -19.49 5.28
N LEU A 66 -26.06 -19.43 4.36
CA LEU A 66 -27.28 -18.64 4.50
C LEU A 66 -28.06 -19.14 5.72
N CYS A 67 -28.33 -18.25 6.68
CA CYS A 67 -29.24 -18.56 7.78
C CYS A 67 -30.67 -18.45 7.24
N THR A 68 -31.43 -19.55 7.28
CA THR A 68 -32.86 -19.53 6.94
C THR A 68 -33.62 -19.18 8.21
N ILE A 69 -34.40 -18.10 8.16
CA ILE A 69 -35.34 -17.74 9.22
C ILE A 69 -36.64 -18.49 8.91
N LEU A 70 -37.01 -19.39 9.81
CA LEU A 70 -38.32 -20.06 9.86
C LEU A 70 -39.42 -19.04 10.22
#